data_AF-A0A6H9LRC9-F1
#
_entry.id   AF-A0A6H9LRC9-F1
#
_cell.length_a   1.000
_cell.length_b   1.000
_cell.length_c   1.000
_cell.angle_alpha   90.00
_cell.angle_beta   90.00
_cell.angle_gamma   90.00
#
_symmetry.space_group_name_H-M   'P 1'
#
loop_
_entity.id
_entity.type
_entity.pdbx_description
1 polymer ?
#
loop_
_entity_poly.entity_id
_entity_poly.type
_entity_poly.pdbx_seq_one_letter_code
_entity_poly.pdbx_strand_id
1 'polypeptide(L)'
;EPDSFKGHQLLDGGSFVVSIPDDKILLKHIRIPKNALIDEIINFELIQMHLDTPDKFIYDAIETAVESQYLGMILRKTTFDDSVAFFENQNVNSRNTISAKMRSQALVEGFLTYCRHNGGELGAIIDLSTNNGSIGFYYKKKIIDLSHFSLLRYDFSDDQSFARLSVELKTLLNFKKESFQELGISIPLSGLYLVGDSIDENKIEALQNMLKVNVKRPEINKGYFSHRDETAGITIDKYLIALGLTVYNS
;
A
#
# COMPACT_ATOMS: atom_id res chain seq x y z
N GLU A 1 0.91 -22.75 -16.15
CA GLU A 1 1.45 -23.60 -15.07
C GLU A 1 2.07 -22.66 -14.05
N PRO A 2 1.95 -22.88 -12.72
CA PRO A 2 2.71 -22.04 -11.80
C PRO A 2 4.17 -22.48 -11.89
N ASP A 3 5.01 -21.63 -12.46
CA ASP A 3 6.45 -21.84 -12.56
C ASP A 3 6.99 -22.18 -11.17
N SER A 4 7.62 -23.35 -11.05
CA SER A 4 8.19 -23.80 -9.78
C SER A 4 9.38 -22.93 -9.41
N PHE A 5 9.38 -22.39 -8.20
CA PHE A 5 10.49 -21.61 -7.65
C PHE A 5 11.67 -22.47 -7.14
N LYS A 6 11.61 -23.80 -7.33
CA LYS A 6 12.63 -24.72 -6.82
C LYS A 6 14.02 -24.40 -7.41
N GLY A 7 14.97 -24.06 -6.55
CA GLY A 7 16.36 -23.81 -6.93
C GLY A 7 16.65 -22.43 -7.54
N HIS A 8 15.72 -21.48 -7.43
CA HIS A 8 15.98 -20.12 -7.88
C HIS A 8 16.97 -19.42 -6.92
N GLN A 9 18.14 -19.04 -7.43
CA GLN A 9 19.27 -18.54 -6.62
C GLN A 9 18.94 -17.30 -5.76
N LEU A 10 17.96 -16.49 -6.17
CA LEU A 10 17.47 -15.35 -5.37
C LEU A 10 16.73 -15.76 -4.08
N LEU A 11 16.43 -17.04 -3.89
CA LEU A 11 15.68 -17.55 -2.74
C LEU A 11 16.56 -18.16 -1.64
N ASP A 12 17.86 -18.30 -1.90
CA ASP A 12 18.81 -18.90 -0.97
C ASP A 12 19.28 -17.87 0.07
N GLY A 13 18.93 -18.10 1.34
CA GLY A 13 19.45 -17.36 2.50
C GLY A 13 18.90 -15.94 2.70
N GLY A 14 17.84 -15.57 1.97
CA GLY A 14 17.22 -14.24 2.05
C GLY A 14 15.99 -14.19 2.97
N SER A 15 15.69 -13.00 3.50
CA SER A 15 14.39 -12.69 4.11
C SER A 15 13.34 -12.44 3.03
N PHE A 16 12.12 -12.94 3.23
CA PHE A 16 11.00 -12.73 2.33
C PHE A 16 10.02 -11.74 2.94
N VAL A 17 9.48 -10.87 2.11
CA VAL A 17 8.36 -10.02 2.51
C VAL A 17 7.21 -10.30 1.56
N VAL A 18 6.06 -10.70 2.10
CA VAL A 18 4.84 -10.92 1.32
C VAL A 18 3.90 -9.72 1.44
N SER A 19 3.16 -9.44 0.37
CA SER A 19 2.07 -8.47 0.41
C SER A 19 0.78 -9.16 0.85
N ILE A 20 0.16 -8.63 1.88
CA ILE A 20 -1.15 -9.08 2.38
C ILE A 20 -2.23 -8.15 1.79
N PRO A 21 -3.37 -8.70 1.32
CA PRO A 21 -4.49 -7.89 0.85
C PRO A 21 -5.00 -6.93 1.93
N ASP A 22 -5.26 -5.69 1.53
CA ASP A 22 -5.61 -4.62 2.46
C ASP A 22 -6.90 -4.89 3.26
N ASP A 23 -7.85 -5.64 2.69
CA ASP A 23 -9.12 -6.02 3.32
C ASP A 23 -8.96 -7.06 4.43
N LYS A 24 -7.74 -7.59 4.63
CA LYS A 24 -7.40 -8.54 5.70
C LYS A 24 -6.70 -7.91 6.89
N ILE A 25 -6.35 -6.63 6.80
CA ILE A 25 -5.64 -5.89 7.84
C ILE A 25 -6.57 -4.82 8.42
N LEU A 26 -6.73 -4.82 9.74
CA LEU A 26 -7.40 -3.73 10.43
C LEU A 26 -6.40 -2.62 10.75
N LEU A 27 -6.79 -1.38 10.51
CA LEU A 27 -5.97 -0.20 10.76
C LEU A 27 -6.51 0.62 11.93
N LYS A 28 -5.60 1.17 12.73
CA LYS A 28 -5.91 2.11 13.80
C LYS A 28 -4.90 3.25 13.81
N HIS A 29 -5.39 4.49 13.84
CA HIS A 29 -4.57 5.64 14.15
C HIS A 29 -4.31 5.69 15.65
N ILE A 30 -3.04 5.73 16.05
CA ILE A 30 -2.59 5.68 17.43
C ILE A 30 -1.78 6.94 17.71
N ARG A 31 -2.19 7.71 18.71
CA ARG A 31 -1.46 8.89 19.18
C ARG A 31 -0.64 8.50 20.41
N ILE A 32 0.67 8.69 20.33
CA ILE A 32 1.58 8.42 21.45
C ILE A 32 1.71 9.67 22.33
N PRO A 33 1.42 9.59 23.63
CA PRO A 33 1.69 10.69 24.56
C PRO A 33 3.19 10.97 24.67
N LYS A 34 3.56 12.22 24.95
CA LYS A 34 4.96 12.59 25.22
C LYS A 34 5.51 11.75 26.38
N ASN A 35 6.72 11.23 26.22
CA ASN A 35 7.42 10.38 27.20
C ASN A 35 6.79 9.01 27.49
N ALA A 36 5.82 8.56 26.70
CA ALA A 36 5.29 7.20 26.81
C ALA A 36 6.22 6.19 26.13
N LEU A 37 6.18 4.94 26.61
CA LEU A 37 6.83 3.81 25.94
C LEU A 37 6.01 3.44 24.71
N ILE A 38 6.52 3.77 23.52
CA ILE A 38 5.82 3.66 22.22
C ILE A 38 5.23 2.27 22.04
N ASP A 39 6.04 1.23 22.22
CA ASP A 39 5.63 -0.16 21.98
C ASP A 39 4.52 -0.63 22.93
N GLU A 40 4.55 -0.18 24.19
CA GLU A 40 3.52 -0.54 25.18
C GLU A 40 2.17 0.08 24.82
N ILE A 41 2.17 1.36 24.41
CA ILE A 41 0.94 2.05 24.00
C ILE A 41 0.38 1.45 22.72
N ILE A 42 1.23 1.19 21.72
CA ILE A 42 0.78 0.58 20.46
C ILE A 42 0.16 -0.79 20.72
N ASN A 43 0.84 -1.65 21.47
CA ASN A 43 0.33 -2.98 21.80
C ASN A 43 -0.97 -2.89 22.60
N PHE A 44 -1.03 -2.03 23.62
CA PHE A 44 -2.25 -1.81 24.40
C PHE A 44 -3.41 -1.38 23.50
N GLU A 45 -3.22 -0.36 22.68
CA GLU A 45 -4.26 0.18 21.80
C GLU A 45 -4.74 -0.81 20.75
N LEU A 46 -3.85 -1.66 20.22
CA LEU A 46 -4.20 -2.67 19.21
C LEU A 46 -4.90 -3.89 19.82
N ILE A 47 -4.48 -4.34 21.01
CA ILE A 47 -5.12 -5.47 21.71
C ILE A 47 -6.58 -5.16 22.06
N GLN A 48 -6.91 -3.91 22.40
CA GLN A 48 -8.28 -3.51 22.75
C GLN A 48 -9.25 -3.48 21.54
N MET A 49 -8.77 -3.65 20.30
CA MET A 49 -9.59 -3.56 19.08
C MET A 49 -10.35 -4.85 18.74
N HIS A 50 -10.05 -5.96 19.41
CA HIS A 50 -10.68 -7.24 19.12
C HIS A 50 -11.07 -7.99 20.39
N LEU A 51 -12.07 -8.86 20.26
CA LEU A 51 -12.59 -9.68 21.37
C LEU A 51 -11.85 -11.02 21.55
N ASP A 52 -11.09 -11.43 20.53
CA ASP A 52 -10.30 -12.65 20.52
C ASP A 52 -9.02 -12.51 21.36
N THR A 53 -8.39 -13.64 21.68
CA THR A 53 -7.12 -13.68 22.41
C THR A 53 -5.97 -13.10 21.58
N PRO A 54 -5.05 -12.30 22.19
CA PRO A 54 -3.99 -11.61 21.44
C PRO A 54 -3.04 -12.52 20.66
N ASP A 55 -2.87 -13.76 21.11
CA ASP A 55 -2.02 -14.77 20.47
C ASP A 55 -2.50 -15.20 19.09
N LYS A 56 -3.74 -14.87 18.69
CA LYS A 56 -4.28 -15.13 17.35
C LYS A 56 -3.94 -14.06 16.31
N PHE A 57 -3.25 -12.98 16.71
CA PHE A 57 -2.97 -11.85 15.85
C PHE A 57 -1.47 -11.57 15.74
N ILE A 58 -1.12 -10.88 14.66
CA ILE A 58 0.14 -10.21 14.43
C ILE A 58 -0.17 -8.72 14.48
N TYR A 59 0.61 -8.00 15.29
CA TYR A 59 0.52 -6.56 15.43
C TYR A 59 1.78 -5.93 14.84
N ASP A 60 1.58 -4.83 14.14
CA ASP A 60 2.66 -4.01 13.60
C ASP A 60 2.22 -2.55 13.61
N ALA A 61 3.16 -1.62 13.44
CA ALA A 61 2.85 -0.21 13.35
C ALA A 61 3.89 0.54 12.51
N ILE A 62 3.41 1.51 11.74
CA ILE A 62 4.27 2.45 11.02
C ILE A 62 4.14 3.84 11.61
N GLU A 63 5.28 4.53 11.79
CA GLU A 63 5.27 5.96 12.11
C GLU A 63 4.70 6.73 10.91
N THR A 64 3.80 7.68 11.17
CA THR A 64 3.24 8.54 10.13
C THR A 64 4.06 9.83 9.95
N ALA A 65 3.70 10.66 8.97
CA ALA A 65 4.26 12.00 8.85
C ALA A 65 3.83 12.98 9.96
N VAL A 66 2.82 12.63 10.76
CA VAL A 66 2.30 13.47 11.84
C VAL A 66 3.01 13.11 13.14
N GLU A 67 3.49 14.13 13.85
CA GLU A 67 4.28 13.94 15.08
C GLU A 67 3.54 13.08 16.11
N SER A 68 4.23 12.08 16.65
CA SER A 68 3.69 11.14 17.64
C SER A 68 2.44 10.38 17.18
N GLN A 69 2.24 10.22 15.87
CA GLN A 69 1.16 9.41 15.33
C GLN A 69 1.67 8.20 14.55
N TYR A 70 1.04 7.07 14.83
CA TYR A 70 1.34 5.79 14.24
C TYR A 70 0.08 5.22 13.59
N LEU A 71 0.27 4.48 12.51
CA LEU A 71 -0.77 3.63 11.94
C LEU A 71 -0.49 2.20 12.40
N GLY A 72 -1.25 1.75 13.39
CA GLY A 72 -1.20 0.39 13.87
C GLY A 72 -2.01 -0.55 12.98
N MET A 73 -1.50 -1.77 12.81
CA MET A 73 -1.99 -2.80 11.90
C MET A 73 -2.25 -4.09 12.69
N ILE A 74 -3.39 -4.72 12.41
CA ILE A 74 -3.78 -5.99 13.03
C ILE A 74 -4.08 -7.00 11.92
N LEU A 75 -3.36 -8.12 11.93
CA LEU A 75 -3.53 -9.23 10.99
C LEU A 75 -3.81 -10.51 11.77
N ARG A 76 -4.80 -11.31 11.34
CA ARG A 76 -5.00 -12.65 11.90
C ARG A 76 -3.87 -13.57 11.47
N LYS A 77 -3.29 -14.31 12.42
CA LYS A 77 -2.20 -15.27 12.14
C LYS A 77 -2.59 -16.28 11.06
N THR A 78 -3.80 -16.83 11.12
CA THR A 78 -4.31 -17.75 10.09
C THR A 78 -4.25 -17.15 8.69
N THR A 79 -4.55 -15.87 8.54
CA THR A 79 -4.49 -15.19 7.23
C THR A 79 -3.05 -14.96 6.76
N PHE A 80 -2.14 -14.69 7.70
CA PHE A 80 -0.71 -14.66 7.40
C PHE A 80 -0.23 -16.04 6.95
N ASP A 81 -0.52 -17.08 7.73
CA ASP A 81 -0.15 -18.47 7.47
C ASP A 81 -0.65 -18.92 6.08
N ASP A 82 -1.93 -18.67 5.77
CA ASP A 82 -2.51 -18.95 4.45
C ASP A 82 -1.78 -18.24 3.31
N SER A 83 -1.33 -17.01 3.55
CA SER A 83 -0.62 -16.19 2.54
C SER A 83 0.81 -16.67 2.29
N VAL A 84 1.45 -17.30 3.29
CA VAL A 84 2.83 -17.77 3.19
C VAL A 84 2.94 -19.27 2.91
N ALA A 85 1.85 -20.03 3.08
CA ALA A 85 1.80 -21.49 2.89
C ALA A 85 2.35 -21.94 1.53
N PHE A 86 2.15 -21.14 0.46
CA PHE A 86 2.75 -21.44 -0.85
C PHE A 86 4.29 -21.51 -0.79
N PHE A 87 4.94 -20.55 -0.12
CA PHE A 87 6.41 -20.50 -0.02
C PHE A 87 6.96 -21.62 0.86
N GLU A 88 6.28 -21.93 1.96
CA GLU A 88 6.62 -23.04 2.84
C GLU A 88 6.57 -24.39 2.09
N ASN A 89 5.51 -24.61 1.30
CA ASN A 89 5.35 -25.81 0.49
C ASN A 89 6.39 -25.95 -0.64
N GLN A 90 7.06 -24.86 -1.03
CA GLN A 90 8.12 -24.88 -2.04
C GLN A 90 9.52 -25.18 -1.47
N ASN A 91 9.63 -25.50 -0.17
CA ASN A 91 10.91 -25.66 0.54
C ASN A 91 11.83 -24.43 0.38
N VAL A 92 11.26 -23.23 0.27
CA VAL A 92 12.03 -22.00 0.46
C VAL A 92 12.62 -22.10 1.87
N ASN A 93 13.94 -22.25 1.95
CA ASN A 93 14.68 -22.75 3.12
C ASN A 93 14.09 -22.33 4.47
N SER A 94 14.02 -23.28 5.42
CA SER A 94 13.56 -23.09 6.81
C SER A 94 14.38 -22.09 7.65
N ARG A 95 15.41 -21.47 7.06
CA ARG A 95 16.22 -20.40 7.66
C ARG A 95 15.74 -19.00 7.28
N ASN A 96 14.81 -18.89 6.33
CA ASN A 96 14.36 -17.62 5.81
C ASN A 96 13.27 -17.05 6.73
N THR A 97 13.45 -15.84 7.24
CA THR A 97 12.38 -15.11 7.95
C THR A 97 11.42 -14.54 6.91
N ILE A 98 10.15 -14.96 6.99
CA ILE A 98 9.07 -14.39 6.19
C ILE A 98 8.37 -13.32 7.03
N SER A 99 8.30 -12.10 6.52
CA SER A 99 7.49 -11.01 7.06
C SER A 99 6.38 -10.63 6.08
N ALA A 100 5.45 -9.80 6.55
CA ALA A 100 4.32 -9.32 5.75
C ALA A 100 4.26 -7.80 5.77
N LYS A 101 3.77 -7.22 4.67
CA LYS A 101 3.34 -5.83 4.59
C LYS A 101 1.96 -5.73 3.98
N MET A 102 1.22 -4.71 4.38
CA MET A 102 -0.02 -4.34 3.71
C MET A 102 0.25 -3.95 2.25
N ARG A 103 -0.63 -4.32 1.31
CA ARG A 103 -0.44 -4.02 -0.12
C ARG A 103 -0.32 -2.52 -0.39
N SER A 104 -1.21 -1.72 0.19
CA SER A 104 -1.16 -0.25 0.10
C SER A 104 0.09 0.35 0.73
N GLN A 105 0.62 -0.23 1.83
CA GLN A 105 1.90 0.19 2.41
C GLN A 105 3.03 -0.02 1.41
N ALA A 106 3.18 -1.24 0.89
CA ALA A 106 4.21 -1.57 -0.09
C ALA A 106 4.06 -0.70 -1.36
N LEU A 107 2.84 -0.44 -1.81
CA LEU A 107 2.57 0.46 -2.94
C LEU A 107 3.15 1.86 -2.71
N VAL A 108 2.90 2.46 -1.54
CA VAL A 108 3.42 3.80 -1.21
C VAL A 108 4.93 3.79 -1.07
N GLU A 109 5.50 2.81 -0.37
CA GLU A 109 6.95 2.70 -0.19
C GLU A 109 7.68 2.53 -1.53
N GLY A 110 7.13 1.69 -2.42
CA GLY A 110 7.64 1.50 -3.77
C GLY A 110 7.57 2.79 -4.59
N PHE A 111 6.44 3.50 -4.52
CA PHE A 111 6.28 4.78 -5.18
C PHE A 111 7.25 5.84 -4.65
N LEU A 112 7.34 6.00 -3.33
CA LEU A 112 8.18 6.99 -2.69
C LEU A 112 9.67 6.76 -2.99
N THR A 113 10.08 5.51 -3.12
CA THR A 113 11.49 5.13 -3.33
C THR A 113 11.88 5.17 -4.80
N TYR A 114 11.06 4.57 -5.67
CA TYR A 114 11.45 4.29 -7.06
C TYR A 114 10.83 5.23 -8.09
N CYS A 115 9.81 6.01 -7.76
CA CYS A 115 9.20 6.97 -8.69
C CYS A 115 9.76 8.38 -8.56
N ARG A 116 9.60 9.16 -9.64
CA ARG A 116 9.79 10.60 -9.65
C ARG A 116 8.60 11.28 -9.01
N HIS A 117 8.90 12.18 -8.08
CA HIS A 117 7.92 12.98 -7.35
C HIS A 117 7.69 14.29 -8.07
N ASN A 118 6.67 14.31 -8.93
CA ASN A 118 6.25 15.49 -9.67
C ASN A 118 4.94 16.00 -9.05
N GLY A 119 5.02 16.68 -7.90
CA GLY A 119 3.85 17.11 -7.12
C GLY A 119 4.21 17.93 -5.88
N GLY A 120 3.19 18.29 -5.09
CA GLY A 120 3.34 18.93 -3.78
C GLY A 120 3.60 17.90 -2.67
N GLU A 121 3.48 18.34 -1.42
CA GLU A 121 3.85 17.48 -0.28
C GLU A 121 2.82 16.39 0.05
N LEU A 122 1.52 16.64 -0.20
CA LEU A 122 0.43 15.69 0.04
C LEU A 122 0.00 15.05 -1.28
N GLY A 123 0.03 13.73 -1.34
CA GLY A 123 -0.39 12.96 -2.51
C GLY A 123 -1.01 11.62 -2.12
N ALA A 124 -1.59 10.96 -3.12
CA ALA A 124 -2.13 9.61 -2.97
C ALA A 124 -1.71 8.76 -4.16
N ILE A 125 -1.48 7.46 -3.91
CA ILE A 125 -1.32 6.46 -4.95
C ILE A 125 -2.38 5.38 -4.78
N ILE A 126 -2.94 4.95 -5.91
CA ILE A 126 -4.00 3.94 -5.97
C ILE A 126 -3.59 2.84 -6.93
N ASP A 127 -3.71 1.60 -6.49
CA ASP A 127 -3.61 0.42 -7.31
C ASP A 127 -4.99 -0.22 -7.51
N LEU A 128 -5.38 -0.37 -8.77
CA LEU A 128 -6.65 -0.94 -9.22
C LEU A 128 -6.47 -2.28 -9.94
N SER A 129 -5.31 -2.94 -9.77
CA SER A 129 -4.97 -4.19 -10.46
C SER A 129 -5.62 -5.45 -9.87
N THR A 130 -6.26 -5.36 -8.71
CA THR A 130 -6.90 -6.53 -8.05
C THR A 130 -8.38 -6.29 -7.82
N ASN A 131 -9.08 -7.29 -7.28
CA ASN A 131 -10.47 -7.15 -6.86
C ASN A 131 -10.67 -6.18 -5.69
N ASN A 132 -9.59 -5.70 -5.07
CA ASN A 132 -9.60 -4.65 -4.07
C ASN A 132 -8.68 -3.51 -4.53
N GLY A 133 -9.20 -2.29 -4.52
CA GLY A 133 -8.43 -1.09 -4.79
C GLY A 133 -7.61 -0.73 -3.56
N SER A 134 -6.29 -0.69 -3.69
CA SER A 134 -5.36 -0.30 -2.62
C SER A 134 -5.06 1.18 -2.73
N ILE A 135 -5.23 1.94 -1.65
CA ILE A 135 -4.95 3.38 -1.59
C ILE A 135 -3.94 3.64 -0.49
N GLY A 136 -2.89 4.38 -0.81
CA GLY A 136 -2.01 4.93 0.20
C GLY A 136 -1.79 6.42 0.03
N PHE A 137 -1.83 7.12 1.16
CA PHE A 137 -1.66 8.56 1.26
C PHE A 137 -0.32 8.88 1.88
N TYR A 138 0.35 9.90 1.35
CA TYR A 138 1.64 10.35 1.86
C TYR A 138 1.67 11.87 2.04
N TYR A 139 2.42 12.31 3.03
CA TYR A 139 2.75 13.71 3.30
C TYR A 139 4.26 13.84 3.53
N LYS A 140 4.92 14.78 2.85
CA LYS A 140 6.38 15.00 2.96
C LYS A 140 7.21 13.70 2.81
N LYS A 141 6.81 12.86 1.85
CA LYS A 141 7.43 11.54 1.57
C LYS A 141 7.39 10.54 2.75
N LYS A 142 6.42 10.68 3.66
CA LYS A 142 6.08 9.68 4.67
C LYS A 142 4.62 9.27 4.51
N ILE A 143 4.30 8.02 4.83
CA ILE A 143 2.91 7.54 4.86
C ILE A 143 2.14 8.34 5.92
N ILE A 144 0.91 8.71 5.62
CA ILE A 144 -0.01 9.28 6.63
C ILE A 144 -1.23 8.40 6.86
N ASP A 145 -1.65 7.65 5.85
CA ASP A 145 -2.82 6.79 5.98
C ASP A 145 -2.84 5.76 4.86
N LEU A 146 -3.52 4.65 5.13
CA LEU A 146 -3.73 3.55 4.20
C LEU A 146 -5.22 3.23 4.16
N SER A 147 -5.72 2.83 3.00
CA SER A 147 -7.13 2.52 2.81
C SER A 147 -7.31 1.52 1.70
N HIS A 148 -8.46 0.88 1.65
CA HIS A 148 -8.88 0.09 0.52
C HIS A 148 -10.36 0.28 0.22
N PHE A 149 -10.78 -0.25 -0.92
CA PHE A 149 -12.19 -0.35 -1.28
C PHE A 149 -12.39 -1.55 -2.23
N SER A 150 -13.59 -2.11 -2.26
CA SER A 150 -13.87 -3.28 -3.09
C SER A 150 -14.11 -2.89 -4.55
N LEU A 151 -13.45 -3.59 -5.47
CA LEU A 151 -13.63 -3.47 -6.91
C LEU A 151 -14.55 -4.54 -7.50
N LEU A 152 -14.98 -5.52 -6.70
CA LEU A 152 -15.79 -6.67 -7.15
C LEU A 152 -17.10 -6.30 -7.87
N ARG A 153 -17.64 -5.11 -7.60
CA ARG A 153 -18.89 -4.62 -8.19
C ARG A 153 -18.71 -3.71 -9.40
N TYR A 154 -17.47 -3.47 -9.82
CA TYR A 154 -17.15 -2.55 -10.90
C TYR A 154 -16.61 -3.28 -12.11
N ASP A 155 -17.13 -2.89 -13.27
CA ASP A 155 -16.66 -3.37 -14.57
C ASP A 155 -15.96 -2.18 -15.26
N PHE A 156 -14.64 -2.26 -15.39
CA PHE A 156 -13.83 -1.20 -16.00
C PHE A 156 -14.04 -1.06 -17.51
N SER A 157 -14.79 -1.97 -18.15
CA SER A 157 -15.19 -1.84 -19.55
C SER A 157 -16.50 -1.04 -19.72
N ASP A 158 -17.27 -0.82 -18.66
CA ASP A 158 -18.51 -0.05 -18.66
C ASP A 158 -18.29 1.36 -18.08
N ASP A 159 -18.53 2.38 -18.91
CA ASP A 159 -18.40 3.80 -18.54
C ASP A 159 -19.31 4.17 -17.35
N GLN A 160 -20.51 3.58 -17.24
CA GLN A 160 -21.40 3.85 -16.11
C GLN A 160 -20.84 3.26 -14.81
N SER A 161 -20.31 2.04 -14.86
CA SER A 161 -19.61 1.42 -13.74
C SER A 161 -18.40 2.24 -13.31
N PHE A 162 -17.59 2.70 -14.27
CA PHE A 162 -16.43 3.54 -13.99
C PHE A 162 -16.82 4.91 -13.41
N ALA A 163 -17.91 5.52 -13.88
CA ALA A 163 -18.42 6.76 -13.30
C ALA A 163 -18.86 6.58 -11.83
N ARG A 164 -19.51 5.46 -11.50
CA ARG A 164 -19.88 5.13 -10.10
C ARG A 164 -18.65 4.93 -9.22
N LEU A 165 -17.66 4.17 -9.69
CA LEU A 165 -16.37 4.02 -9.02
C LEU A 165 -15.72 5.37 -8.77
N SER A 166 -15.74 6.25 -9.78
CA SER A 166 -15.16 7.58 -9.71
C SER A 166 -15.83 8.42 -8.60
N VAL A 167 -17.17 8.40 -8.50
CA VAL A 167 -17.90 9.09 -7.42
C VAL A 167 -17.54 8.54 -6.03
N GLU A 168 -17.45 7.22 -5.88
CA GLU A 168 -17.04 6.59 -4.61
C GLU A 168 -15.62 7.01 -4.24
N LEU A 169 -14.69 6.95 -5.20
CA LEU A 169 -13.31 7.34 -4.99
C LEU A 169 -13.22 8.82 -4.57
N LYS A 170 -13.94 9.71 -5.25
CA LYS A 170 -14.02 11.13 -4.88
C LYS A 170 -14.50 11.33 -3.45
N THR A 171 -15.52 10.57 -3.06
CA THR A 171 -16.12 10.61 -1.73
C THR A 171 -15.10 10.17 -0.67
N LEU A 172 -14.42 9.04 -0.90
CA LEU A 172 -13.36 8.53 -0.02
C LEU A 172 -12.22 9.54 0.10
N LEU A 173 -11.72 10.08 -1.02
CA LEU A 173 -10.63 11.06 -1.02
C LEU A 173 -11.00 12.33 -0.24
N ASN A 174 -12.25 12.81 -0.36
CA ASN A 174 -12.72 13.96 0.40
C ASN A 174 -12.80 13.68 1.90
N PHE A 175 -13.35 12.53 2.31
CA PHE A 175 -13.39 12.15 3.73
C PHE A 175 -11.98 12.02 4.32
N LYS A 176 -11.06 11.40 3.59
CA LYS A 176 -9.66 11.29 4.02
C LYS A 176 -9.00 12.67 4.13
N LYS A 177 -9.21 13.55 3.14
CA LYS A 177 -8.70 14.92 3.20
C LYS A 177 -9.24 15.69 4.42
N GLU A 178 -10.52 15.55 4.75
CA GLU A 178 -11.10 16.15 5.96
C GLU A 178 -10.43 15.60 7.22
N SER A 179 -10.25 14.28 7.33
CA SER A 179 -9.52 13.70 8.47
C SER A 179 -8.07 14.20 8.58
N PHE A 180 -7.38 14.43 7.45
CA PHE A 180 -6.02 14.96 7.48
C PHE A 180 -5.96 16.40 7.96
N GLN A 181 -7.01 17.20 7.71
CA GLN A 181 -7.12 18.55 8.26
C GLN A 181 -7.24 18.54 9.78
N GLU A 182 -7.99 17.59 10.35
CA GLU A 182 -8.08 17.37 11.80
C GLU A 182 -6.73 16.98 12.42
N LEU A 183 -5.87 16.34 11.62
CA LEU A 183 -4.48 16.02 11.96
C LEU A 183 -3.48 17.18 11.73
N GLY A 184 -3.96 18.35 11.30
CA GLY A 184 -3.13 19.53 11.06
C GLY A 184 -2.50 19.60 9.67
N ILE A 185 -2.85 18.70 8.75
CA ILE A 185 -2.41 18.72 7.35
C ILE A 185 -3.47 19.49 6.53
N SER A 186 -3.26 20.80 6.39
CA SER A 186 -4.23 21.69 5.72
C SER A 186 -3.98 21.90 4.22
N ILE A 187 -2.89 21.34 3.68
CA ILE A 187 -2.55 21.51 2.26
C ILE A 187 -3.46 20.68 1.35
N PRO A 188 -3.73 21.13 0.10
CA PRO A 188 -4.54 20.36 -0.83
C PRO A 188 -3.81 19.11 -1.31
N LEU A 189 -4.59 18.08 -1.68
CA LEU A 189 -4.07 16.92 -2.42
C LEU A 189 -3.47 17.41 -3.74
N SER A 190 -2.15 17.26 -3.89
CA SER A 190 -1.42 17.83 -5.01
C SER A 190 -1.37 16.92 -6.24
N GLY A 191 -1.59 15.62 -6.04
CA GLY A 191 -1.58 14.63 -7.11
C GLY A 191 -2.17 13.30 -6.67
N LEU A 192 -2.77 12.62 -7.63
CA LEU A 192 -3.26 11.27 -7.52
C LEU A 192 -2.54 10.40 -8.56
N TYR A 193 -1.91 9.33 -8.10
CA TYR A 193 -1.19 8.41 -8.96
C TYR A 193 -2.00 7.13 -9.12
N LEU A 194 -2.20 6.67 -10.35
CA LEU A 194 -2.97 5.45 -10.63
C LEU A 194 -2.09 4.36 -11.23
N VAL A 195 -2.24 3.16 -10.69
CA VAL A 195 -1.64 1.91 -11.16
C VAL A 195 -2.76 0.93 -11.47
N GLY A 196 -2.61 0.14 -12.53
CA GLY A 196 -3.57 -0.89 -12.91
C GLY A 196 -3.71 -1.04 -14.42
N ASP A 197 -3.93 -2.27 -14.85
CA ASP A 197 -4.00 -2.64 -16.28
C ASP A 197 -5.29 -2.17 -16.94
N SER A 198 -6.37 -2.09 -16.17
CA SER A 198 -7.69 -1.68 -16.67
C SER A 198 -7.87 -0.16 -16.79
N ILE A 199 -6.88 0.61 -16.34
CA ILE A 199 -6.86 2.07 -16.47
C ILE A 199 -6.18 2.42 -17.77
N ASP A 200 -6.81 3.28 -18.58
CA ASP A 200 -6.26 3.87 -19.80
C ASP A 200 -6.22 5.40 -19.64
N GLU A 201 -5.68 6.11 -20.65
CA GLU A 201 -5.56 7.57 -20.58
C GLU A 201 -6.92 8.29 -20.57
N ASN A 202 -7.96 7.73 -21.19
CA ASN A 202 -9.31 8.30 -21.15
C ASN A 202 -9.89 8.25 -19.73
N LYS A 203 -9.67 7.13 -19.02
CA LYS A 203 -10.07 6.96 -17.62
C LYS A 203 -9.30 7.88 -16.68
N ILE A 204 -8.00 8.08 -16.94
CA ILE A 204 -7.17 9.05 -16.20
C ILE A 204 -7.74 10.46 -16.40
N GLU A 205 -8.03 10.85 -17.64
CA GLU A 205 -8.60 12.16 -17.96
C GLU A 205 -9.98 12.36 -17.31
N ALA A 206 -10.85 11.35 -17.36
CA ALA A 206 -12.16 11.38 -16.72
C ALA A 206 -12.07 11.57 -15.20
N LEU A 207 -11.16 10.84 -14.53
CA LEU A 207 -10.90 11.00 -13.10
C LEU A 207 -10.34 12.39 -12.79
N GLN A 208 -9.38 12.89 -13.57
CA GLN A 208 -8.83 14.23 -13.43
C GLN A 208 -9.92 15.31 -13.53
N ASN A 209 -10.79 15.19 -14.53
CA ASN A 209 -11.88 16.12 -14.76
C ASN A 209 -12.90 16.13 -13.62
N MET A 210 -13.16 14.98 -12.99
CA MET A 210 -14.14 14.86 -11.91
C MET A 210 -13.56 15.21 -10.53
N LEU A 211 -12.30 14.82 -10.25
CA LEU A 211 -11.62 15.05 -8.97
C LEU A 211 -11.02 16.45 -8.86
N LYS A 212 -10.74 17.12 -9.99
CA LYS A 212 -10.06 18.42 -10.03
C LYS A 212 -8.69 18.40 -9.33
N VAL A 213 -7.99 17.27 -9.44
CA VAL A 213 -6.60 17.07 -9.00
C VAL A 213 -5.81 16.52 -10.18
N ASN A 214 -4.49 16.74 -10.19
CA ASN A 214 -3.62 16.13 -11.19
C ASN A 214 -3.65 14.60 -11.03
N VAL A 215 -4.15 13.88 -12.04
CA VAL A 215 -4.21 12.41 -12.04
C VAL A 215 -3.26 11.89 -13.12
N LYS A 216 -2.36 10.97 -12.77
CA LYS A 216 -1.39 10.43 -13.73
C LYS A 216 -0.86 9.06 -13.31
N ARG A 217 -0.11 8.42 -14.20
CA ARG A 217 0.67 7.23 -13.86
C ARG A 217 1.96 7.59 -13.10
N PRO A 218 2.46 6.71 -12.22
CA PRO A 218 3.79 6.84 -11.65
C PRO A 218 4.88 6.80 -12.72
N GLU A 219 5.81 7.74 -12.65
CA GLU A 219 7.01 7.74 -13.49
C GLU A 219 8.17 7.09 -12.74
N ILE A 220 8.61 5.92 -13.16
CA ILE A 220 9.73 5.22 -12.52
C ILE A 220 11.06 5.92 -12.82
N ASN A 221 11.88 6.12 -11.79
CA ASN A 221 13.26 6.54 -11.94
C ASN A 221 14.11 5.37 -12.43
N LYS A 222 14.37 5.33 -13.75
CA LYS A 222 15.24 4.32 -14.39
C LYS A 222 16.67 4.30 -13.85
N GLY A 223 17.06 5.28 -13.02
CA GLY A 223 18.34 5.35 -12.33
C GLY A 223 18.69 4.11 -11.50
N TYR A 224 17.68 3.41 -10.95
CA TYR A 224 17.86 2.27 -10.04
C TYR A 224 18.17 0.93 -10.71
N PHE A 225 18.03 0.82 -12.04
CA PHE A 225 18.20 -0.46 -12.74
C PHE A 225 19.58 -0.53 -13.40
N SER A 226 20.29 -1.63 -13.17
CA SER A 226 21.62 -1.90 -13.75
C SER A 226 21.59 -2.14 -15.25
N HIS A 227 20.48 -2.70 -15.78
CA HIS A 227 20.30 -3.01 -17.20
C HIS A 227 19.14 -2.20 -17.80
N ARG A 228 19.34 -0.88 -17.96
CA ARG A 228 18.28 0.05 -18.38
C ARG A 228 17.62 -0.32 -19.71
N ASP A 229 18.41 -0.83 -20.66
CA ASP A 229 17.93 -1.16 -22.01
C ASP A 229 17.00 -2.37 -22.01
N GLU A 230 17.22 -3.35 -21.12
CA GLU A 230 16.37 -4.53 -20.96
C GLU A 230 15.02 -4.19 -20.30
N THR A 231 14.98 -3.12 -19.51
CA THR A 231 13.76 -2.66 -18.82
C THR A 231 12.85 -1.77 -19.67
N ALA A 232 13.27 -1.41 -20.89
CA ALA A 232 12.56 -0.41 -21.72
C ALA A 232 11.14 -0.85 -22.16
N GLY A 233 10.87 -2.16 -22.22
CA GLY A 233 9.56 -2.73 -22.56
C GLY A 233 8.71 -3.17 -21.37
N ILE A 234 9.23 -3.09 -20.14
CA ILE A 234 8.52 -3.54 -18.94
C ILE A 234 7.71 -2.37 -18.38
N THR A 235 6.42 -2.56 -18.17
CA THR A 235 5.55 -1.59 -17.48
C THR A 235 5.84 -1.69 -15.98
N ILE A 236 6.90 -1.02 -15.52
CA ILE A 236 7.45 -1.17 -14.16
C ILE A 236 6.48 -0.68 -13.07
N ASP A 237 5.54 0.21 -13.40
CA ASP A 237 4.46 0.63 -12.50
C ASP A 237 3.63 -0.56 -11.97
N LYS A 238 3.49 -1.64 -12.77
CA LYS A 238 2.85 -2.90 -12.33
C LYS A 238 3.61 -3.63 -11.21
N TYR A 239 4.90 -3.36 -11.07
CA TYR A 239 5.77 -4.00 -10.10
C TYR A 239 6.02 -3.12 -8.87
N LEU A 240 5.33 -1.98 -8.72
CA LEU A 240 5.55 -1.05 -7.62
C LEU A 240 5.38 -1.66 -6.24
N ILE A 241 4.42 -2.57 -6.07
CA ILE A 241 4.24 -3.28 -4.81
C ILE A 241 5.41 -4.21 -4.55
N ALA A 242 5.83 -5.01 -5.54
CA ALA A 242 6.98 -5.88 -5.41
C ALA A 242 8.27 -5.09 -5.08
N LEU A 243 8.47 -3.94 -5.72
CA LEU A 243 9.56 -3.01 -5.40
C LEU A 243 9.43 -2.46 -3.97
N GLY A 244 8.24 -2.09 -3.53
CA GLY A 244 7.94 -1.65 -2.17
C GLY A 244 8.25 -2.69 -1.09
N LEU A 245 8.02 -3.97 -1.39
CA LEU A 245 8.36 -5.07 -0.48
C LEU A 245 9.88 -5.16 -0.24
N THR A 246 10.72 -4.63 -1.13
CA THR A 246 12.18 -4.58 -0.96
C THR A 246 12.69 -3.42 -0.11
N VAL A 247 11.81 -2.46 0.22
CA VAL A 247 12.19 -1.28 1.02
C VAL A 247 12.22 -1.67 2.49
N TYR A 248 13.38 -1.56 3.12
CA TYR A 248 13.52 -1.77 4.56
C TYR A 248 13.38 -0.42 5.28
N ASN A 249 12.37 -0.28 6.12
CA ASN A 249 12.30 0.86 7.04
C ASN A 249 13.20 0.53 8.23
N SER A 250 14.34 1.21 8.32
CA SER A 250 15.27 1.17 9.47
C SER A 250 14.78 2.05 10.61
#